data_AF-A0A3S0IMM3-F1
#
_entry.id   AF-A0A3S0IMM3-F1
#
_cell.length_a   1.000
_cell.length_b   1.000
_cell.length_c   1.000
_cell.angle_alpha   90.00
_cell.angle_beta   90.00
_cell.angle_gamma   90.00
#
_symmetry.space_group_name_H-M   'P 1'
#
loop_
_entity.id
_entity.type
_entity.pdbx_description
1 polymer ?
#
loop_
_entity_poly.entity_id
_entity_poly.type
_entity_poly.pdbx_seq_one_letter_code
_entity_poly.pdbx_strand_id
1 'polypeptide(L)'
;MLRLLVTLMLAACLVLPATRSDQGPSAATLVIRRGGTYSGTFRSLDSGRPCVRIATTEPVVLDSCVFEGAGTLVECQLAGARLTIRRCVGRGLPPTKDQTPRGRFLTVSEARSVRVEQCLLEQTSGIYVYKWSGDGSPRQTLKVLGNRVRNIDGRYRDGGGLTVSFVGLNQVRGVAGIEIAWNEVISRPDESMVEDNINLYNSSGTPASPIRVHDNYVQGAYPYPAASTKFSGTGMTTDGDGSSALTTTAYVEAYQNQFVSTCNAAMNIAAGHHIRYHHNRLVTSSRLPDGRPLPTTYAATAVFNAYNKPATVFFAHRVDHNVIGYAKPGYRIPLPDRHDLSHENCQPCTDNEHLPNPITLDSERQEWLLWQQKQARRVQVAPLVADAY
;
A
#
# COMPACT_ATOMS: atom_id res chain seq x y z
N MET A 1 -21.91 -50.85 -46.85
CA MET A 1 -21.25 -49.53 -46.84
C MET A 1 -21.82 -48.69 -45.71
N LEU A 2 -20.92 -48.32 -44.81
CA LEU A 2 -21.05 -47.62 -43.53
C LEU A 2 -21.83 -46.28 -43.64
N ARG A 3 -22.81 -46.03 -42.76
CA ARG A 3 -23.14 -44.66 -42.33
C ARG A 3 -23.40 -44.63 -40.82
N LEU A 4 -22.52 -43.89 -40.16
CA LEU A 4 -22.33 -43.70 -38.74
C LEU A 4 -23.42 -42.76 -38.20
N LEU A 5 -24.15 -43.16 -37.15
CA LEU A 5 -24.94 -42.23 -36.33
C LEU A 5 -23.99 -41.53 -35.35
N VAL A 6 -23.91 -40.20 -35.43
CA VAL A 6 -23.24 -39.36 -34.42
C VAL A 6 -24.33 -38.66 -33.61
N THR A 7 -24.47 -39.05 -32.35
CA THR A 7 -25.38 -38.44 -31.38
C THR A 7 -24.71 -37.20 -30.79
N LEU A 8 -25.23 -36.02 -31.09
CA LEU A 8 -24.77 -34.74 -30.55
C LEU A 8 -25.36 -34.56 -29.13
N MET A 9 -24.52 -34.65 -28.08
CA MET A 9 -24.91 -34.22 -26.73
C MET A 9 -24.76 -32.70 -26.64
N LEU A 10 -25.88 -31.96 -26.64
CA LEU A 10 -25.93 -30.58 -26.20
C LEU A 10 -25.84 -30.55 -24.66
N ALA A 11 -24.69 -30.15 -24.14
CA ALA A 11 -24.56 -29.76 -22.74
C ALA A 11 -25.18 -28.37 -22.56
N ALA A 12 -26.37 -28.32 -21.93
CA ALA A 12 -26.97 -27.08 -21.50
C ALA A 12 -26.19 -26.51 -20.30
N CYS A 13 -25.37 -25.49 -20.55
CA CYS A 13 -24.84 -24.64 -19.48
C CYS A 13 -26.00 -23.86 -18.86
N LEU A 14 -26.51 -24.33 -17.71
CA LEU A 14 -27.38 -23.52 -16.86
C LEU A 14 -26.58 -22.34 -16.30
N VAL A 15 -26.77 -21.17 -16.91
CA VAL A 15 -26.40 -19.90 -16.31
C VAL A 15 -27.48 -19.58 -15.27
N LEU A 16 -27.21 -19.90 -14.00
CA LEU A 16 -28.07 -19.44 -12.90
C LEU A 16 -27.87 -17.92 -12.73
N PRO A 17 -28.93 -17.11 -12.77
CA PRO A 17 -28.81 -15.68 -12.49
C PRO A 17 -28.35 -15.50 -11.04
N ALA A 18 -27.29 -14.71 -10.85
CA ALA A 18 -26.83 -14.31 -9.52
C ALA A 18 -27.98 -13.57 -8.81
N THR A 19 -28.53 -14.17 -7.77
CA THR A 19 -29.54 -13.56 -6.93
C THR A 19 -28.91 -12.40 -6.17
N ARG A 20 -29.30 -11.17 -6.56
CA ARG A 20 -29.00 -9.95 -5.81
C ARG A 20 -29.76 -10.02 -4.49
N SER A 21 -29.09 -10.48 -3.45
CA SER A 21 -29.61 -10.47 -2.08
C SER A 21 -29.61 -9.02 -1.57
N ASP A 22 -30.74 -8.34 -1.69
CA ASP A 22 -30.99 -7.01 -1.12
C ASP A 22 -31.27 -7.12 0.40
N GLN A 23 -30.32 -7.72 1.12
CA GLN A 23 -30.32 -7.72 2.59
C GLN A 23 -29.84 -6.33 3.02
N GLY A 24 -30.69 -5.59 3.74
CA GLY A 24 -30.30 -4.36 4.42
C GLY A 24 -29.06 -4.57 5.31
N PRO A 25 -28.38 -3.50 5.75
CA PRO A 25 -27.11 -3.60 6.47
C PRO A 25 -27.25 -4.46 7.72
N SER A 26 -26.76 -5.71 7.66
CA SER A 26 -26.66 -6.59 8.82
C SER A 26 -25.53 -6.10 9.72
N ALA A 27 -25.83 -5.91 11.00
CA ALA A 27 -24.83 -5.59 12.04
C ALA A 27 -24.01 -6.81 12.49
N ALA A 28 -24.37 -8.02 12.04
CA ALA A 28 -23.64 -9.25 12.34
C ALA A 28 -22.54 -9.50 11.31
N THR A 29 -21.36 -9.92 11.80
CA THR A 29 -20.23 -10.34 10.95
C THR A 29 -20.66 -11.43 9.98
N LEU A 30 -20.47 -11.21 8.68
CA LEU A 30 -20.58 -12.27 7.69
C LEU A 30 -19.38 -13.22 7.82
N VAL A 31 -19.63 -14.51 8.03
CA VAL A 31 -18.57 -15.53 8.06
C VAL A 31 -18.65 -16.41 6.81
N ILE A 32 -17.72 -16.21 5.89
CA ILE A 32 -17.63 -16.95 4.62
C ILE A 32 -16.91 -18.27 4.85
N ARG A 33 -17.63 -19.39 4.67
CA ARG A 33 -17.12 -20.77 4.88
C ARG A 33 -16.95 -21.57 3.59
N ARG A 34 -17.35 -21.02 2.45
CA ARG A 34 -17.23 -21.65 1.13
C ARG A 34 -16.66 -20.64 0.15
N GLY A 35 -15.96 -21.12 -0.86
CA GLY A 35 -15.50 -20.29 -1.95
C GLY A 35 -16.67 -19.73 -2.76
N GLY A 36 -16.39 -18.68 -3.51
CA GLY A 36 -17.39 -18.02 -4.34
C GLY A 36 -17.20 -16.52 -4.43
N THR A 37 -18.12 -15.88 -5.15
CA THR A 37 -18.17 -14.43 -5.28
C THR A 37 -19.28 -13.88 -4.40
N TYR A 38 -18.96 -12.86 -3.61
CA TYR A 38 -19.85 -12.21 -2.67
C TYR A 38 -19.93 -10.71 -2.99
N SER A 39 -21.12 -10.15 -2.88
CA SER A 39 -21.41 -8.72 -3.04
C SER A 39 -22.41 -8.28 -1.97
N GLY A 40 -22.52 -6.97 -1.74
CA GLY A 40 -23.48 -6.39 -0.79
C GLY A 40 -22.87 -5.39 0.18
N THR A 41 -23.68 -4.94 1.14
CA THR A 41 -23.29 -3.98 2.18
C THR A 41 -23.14 -4.69 3.52
N PHE A 42 -21.99 -4.56 4.15
CA PHE A 42 -21.66 -5.19 5.44
C PHE A 42 -21.22 -4.13 6.44
N ARG A 43 -21.80 -4.14 7.64
CA ARG A 43 -21.54 -3.12 8.65
C ARG A 43 -21.22 -3.73 10.00
N SER A 44 -20.22 -3.19 10.70
CA SER A 44 -19.88 -3.55 12.07
C SER A 44 -19.66 -2.29 12.92
N LEU A 45 -20.40 -2.15 14.02
CA LEU A 45 -20.22 -1.03 14.96
C LEU A 45 -19.28 -1.36 16.11
N ASP A 46 -18.76 -2.59 16.20
CA ASP A 46 -17.89 -3.04 17.29
C ASP A 46 -16.44 -3.05 16.82
N SER A 47 -15.55 -2.31 17.49
CA SER A 47 -14.12 -2.30 17.19
C SER A 47 -13.44 -3.66 17.31
N GLY A 48 -14.02 -4.61 18.04
CA GLY A 48 -13.54 -5.98 18.16
C GLY A 48 -14.10 -6.97 17.13
N ARG A 49 -14.95 -6.54 16.18
CA ARG A 49 -15.62 -7.45 15.23
C ARG A 49 -15.47 -6.98 13.79
N PRO A 50 -15.06 -7.86 12.87
CA PRO A 50 -14.98 -7.48 11.47
C PRO A 50 -16.33 -7.43 10.78
N CYS A 51 -16.42 -6.74 9.64
CA CYS A 51 -17.61 -6.80 8.79
C CYS A 51 -17.72 -8.19 8.13
N VAL A 52 -16.60 -8.68 7.60
CA VAL A 52 -16.50 -9.99 6.94
C VAL A 52 -15.31 -10.76 7.50
N ARG A 53 -15.55 -12.03 7.87
CA ARG A 53 -14.51 -13.00 8.23
C ARG A 53 -14.46 -14.12 7.19
N ILE A 54 -13.29 -14.38 6.64
CA ILE A 54 -13.04 -15.50 5.73
C ILE A 54 -12.55 -16.70 6.54
N ALA A 55 -13.31 -17.79 6.50
CA ALA A 55 -13.07 -19.04 7.23
C ALA A 55 -13.00 -20.24 6.28
N THR A 56 -12.42 -20.05 5.09
CA THR A 56 -12.18 -21.08 4.08
C THR A 56 -10.89 -20.80 3.31
N THR A 57 -10.25 -21.86 2.79
CA THR A 57 -9.11 -21.75 1.87
C THR A 57 -9.54 -21.85 0.40
N GLU A 58 -10.82 -22.11 0.13
CA GLU A 58 -11.40 -21.99 -1.21
C GLU A 58 -11.28 -20.54 -1.72
N PRO A 59 -11.18 -20.31 -3.04
CA PRO A 59 -11.09 -18.95 -3.57
C PRO A 59 -12.33 -18.12 -3.22
N VAL A 60 -12.12 -16.97 -2.61
CA VAL A 60 -13.17 -16.00 -2.28
C VAL A 60 -12.93 -14.71 -3.06
N VAL A 61 -13.99 -14.21 -3.69
CA VAL A 61 -14.02 -12.90 -4.34
C VAL A 61 -15.05 -12.03 -3.63
N LEU A 62 -14.62 -10.90 -3.10
CA LEU A 62 -15.49 -9.82 -2.64
C LEU A 62 -15.54 -8.78 -3.77
N ASP A 63 -16.68 -8.63 -4.41
CA ASP A 63 -16.84 -7.80 -5.60
C ASP A 63 -17.96 -6.79 -5.40
N SER A 64 -17.65 -5.51 -5.62
CA SER A 64 -18.63 -4.43 -5.53
C SER A 64 -19.33 -4.37 -4.16
N CYS A 65 -18.59 -4.70 -3.09
CA CYS A 65 -19.08 -4.62 -1.72
C CYS A 65 -18.91 -3.21 -1.13
N VAL A 66 -19.75 -2.90 -0.13
CA VAL A 66 -19.56 -1.75 0.76
C VAL A 66 -19.32 -2.27 2.18
N PHE A 67 -18.23 -1.84 2.81
CA PHE A 67 -17.89 -2.18 4.18
C PHE A 67 -17.86 -0.92 5.04
N GLU A 68 -18.55 -0.92 6.19
CA GLU A 68 -18.51 0.18 7.16
C GLU A 68 -18.24 -0.38 8.56
N GLY A 69 -17.07 -0.14 9.13
CA GLY A 69 -16.63 -0.85 10.33
C GLY A 69 -15.86 0.00 11.33
N ALA A 70 -16.18 -0.11 12.61
CA ALA A 70 -15.36 0.44 13.71
C ALA A 70 -14.11 -0.44 14.00
N GLY A 71 -14.14 -1.70 13.57
CA GLY A 71 -13.03 -2.65 13.57
C GLY A 71 -12.63 -3.05 12.14
N THR A 72 -11.70 -4.00 11.99
CA THR A 72 -11.20 -4.48 10.68
C THR A 72 -12.35 -4.79 9.72
N LEU A 73 -12.34 -4.30 8.48
CA LEU A 73 -13.45 -4.50 7.55
C LEU A 73 -13.49 -5.94 7.03
N VAL A 74 -12.37 -6.44 6.52
CA VAL A 74 -12.22 -7.82 6.05
C VAL A 74 -11.08 -8.51 6.80
N GLU A 75 -11.36 -9.64 7.42
CA GLU A 75 -10.39 -10.42 8.20
C GLU A 75 -10.25 -11.84 7.66
N CYS A 76 -9.01 -12.31 7.52
CA CYS A 76 -8.71 -13.72 7.27
C CYS A 76 -7.45 -14.16 8.03
N GLN A 77 -7.62 -14.95 9.08
CA GLN A 77 -6.51 -15.49 9.87
C GLN A 77 -6.18 -16.95 9.52
N LEU A 78 -6.87 -17.52 8.53
CA LEU A 78 -6.69 -18.90 8.10
C LEU A 78 -5.51 -19.01 7.11
N ALA A 79 -4.51 -19.81 7.46
CA ALA A 79 -3.42 -20.11 6.55
C ALA A 79 -3.92 -20.73 5.24
N GLY A 80 -3.36 -20.30 4.11
CA GLY A 80 -3.75 -20.79 2.79
C GLY A 80 -4.84 -19.98 2.09
N ALA A 81 -5.23 -18.82 2.64
CA ALA A 81 -6.27 -17.97 2.07
C ALA A 81 -6.02 -17.58 0.60
N ARG A 82 -7.09 -17.59 -0.21
CA ARG A 82 -7.11 -17.13 -1.60
C ARG A 82 -8.20 -16.08 -1.76
N LEU A 83 -7.81 -14.80 -1.72
CA LEU A 83 -8.74 -13.69 -1.59
C LEU A 83 -8.55 -12.66 -2.70
N THR A 84 -9.64 -12.31 -3.38
CA THR A 84 -9.73 -11.13 -4.24
C THR A 84 -10.75 -10.17 -3.65
N ILE A 85 -10.39 -8.90 -3.50
CA ILE A 85 -11.29 -7.80 -3.14
C ILE A 85 -11.20 -6.79 -4.27
N ARG A 86 -12.30 -6.57 -4.99
CA ARG A 86 -12.30 -5.66 -6.13
C ARG A 86 -13.53 -4.77 -6.20
N ARG A 87 -13.33 -3.53 -6.65
CA ARG A 87 -14.41 -2.54 -6.84
C ARG A 87 -15.21 -2.27 -5.55
N CYS A 88 -14.60 -2.50 -4.39
CA CYS A 88 -15.26 -2.33 -3.09
C CYS A 88 -15.02 -0.95 -2.50
N VAL A 89 -15.91 -0.52 -1.61
CA VAL A 89 -15.75 0.68 -0.80
C VAL A 89 -15.63 0.26 0.66
N GLY A 90 -14.60 0.73 1.37
CA GLY A 90 -14.40 0.50 2.79
C GLY A 90 -14.29 1.80 3.57
N ARG A 91 -15.11 1.96 4.60
CA ARG A 91 -15.11 3.14 5.48
C ARG A 91 -14.82 2.74 6.92
N GLY A 92 -13.75 3.29 7.49
CA GLY A 92 -13.44 3.12 8.90
C GLY A 92 -14.28 4.07 9.76
N LEU A 93 -15.16 3.49 10.58
CA LEU A 93 -15.95 4.23 11.57
C LEU A 93 -15.07 4.58 12.79
N PRO A 94 -15.45 5.59 13.59
CA PRO A 94 -14.76 5.88 14.84
C PRO A 94 -14.69 4.63 15.74
N PRO A 95 -13.56 4.38 16.43
CA PRO A 95 -13.45 3.25 17.35
C PRO A 95 -14.48 3.35 18.49
N THR A 96 -15.02 2.22 18.93
CA THR A 96 -15.96 2.13 20.05
C THR A 96 -15.29 1.72 21.37
N LYS A 97 -13.97 1.50 21.35
CA LYS A 97 -13.14 1.19 22.51
C LYS A 97 -11.95 2.14 22.57
N ASP A 98 -11.57 2.51 23.79
CA ASP A 98 -10.34 3.25 24.07
C ASP A 98 -9.13 2.40 23.69
N GLN A 99 -8.01 3.06 23.39
CA GLN A 99 -6.74 2.42 23.02
C GLN A 99 -6.83 1.42 21.85
N THR A 100 -7.84 1.59 20.99
CA THR A 100 -8.06 0.76 19.81
C THR A 100 -8.04 1.66 18.57
N PRO A 101 -7.22 1.35 17.54
CA PRO A 101 -7.18 2.17 16.33
C PRO A 101 -8.43 1.91 15.49
N ARG A 102 -8.64 2.73 14.45
CA ARG A 102 -9.64 2.41 13.43
C ARG A 102 -9.33 1.06 12.78
N GLY A 103 -10.38 0.41 12.31
CA GLY A 103 -10.26 -0.85 11.57
C GLY A 103 -9.37 -0.77 10.33
N ARG A 104 -8.58 -1.82 10.08
CA ARG A 104 -7.93 -2.04 8.78
C ARG A 104 -8.96 -2.34 7.70
N PHE A 105 -8.70 -1.97 6.45
CA PHE A 105 -9.51 -2.44 5.31
C PHE A 105 -9.40 -3.96 5.15
N LEU A 106 -8.18 -4.48 5.22
CA LEU A 106 -7.90 -5.91 5.16
C LEU A 106 -6.81 -6.27 6.17
N THR A 107 -7.06 -7.31 6.95
CA THR A 107 -6.03 -8.05 7.69
C THR A 107 -6.02 -9.48 7.20
N VAL A 108 -4.88 -9.96 6.73
CA VAL A 108 -4.72 -11.35 6.29
C VAL A 108 -3.40 -11.95 6.77
N SER A 109 -3.46 -13.20 7.24
CA SER A 109 -2.31 -13.96 7.70
C SER A 109 -2.07 -15.21 6.84
N GLU A 110 -0.81 -15.48 6.49
CA GLU A 110 -0.36 -16.71 5.83
C GLU A 110 -1.13 -17.05 4.55
N ALA A 111 -1.52 -16.02 3.77
CA ALA A 111 -2.25 -16.21 2.52
C ALA A 111 -1.41 -16.89 1.43
N ARG A 112 -2.10 -17.49 0.47
CA ARG A 112 -1.52 -17.97 -0.80
C ARG A 112 -1.69 -16.99 -1.93
N SER A 113 -2.79 -16.23 -1.94
CA SER A 113 -3.08 -15.26 -3.00
C SER A 113 -3.95 -14.15 -2.45
N VAL A 114 -3.54 -12.91 -2.69
CA VAL A 114 -4.28 -11.72 -2.26
C VAL A 114 -4.25 -10.71 -3.39
N ARG A 115 -5.44 -10.27 -3.80
CA ARG A 115 -5.59 -9.18 -4.76
C ARG A 115 -6.56 -8.15 -4.20
N VAL A 116 -6.11 -6.91 -4.07
CA VAL A 116 -6.95 -5.77 -3.67
C VAL A 116 -6.87 -4.73 -4.78
N GLU A 117 -7.93 -4.61 -5.56
CA GLU A 117 -7.90 -3.77 -6.77
C GLU A 117 -9.12 -2.87 -6.93
N GLN A 118 -8.90 -1.65 -7.43
CA GLN A 118 -9.96 -0.70 -7.76
C GLN A 118 -10.90 -0.40 -6.58
N CYS A 119 -10.41 -0.49 -5.35
CA CYS A 119 -11.18 -0.19 -4.14
C CYS A 119 -11.05 1.28 -3.72
N LEU A 120 -12.01 1.76 -2.95
CA LEU A 120 -11.94 3.01 -2.18
C LEU A 120 -11.77 2.68 -0.69
N LEU A 121 -10.71 3.19 -0.06
CA LEU A 121 -10.44 3.06 1.37
C LEU A 121 -10.51 4.45 2.00
N GLU A 122 -11.48 4.68 2.89
CA GLU A 122 -11.65 5.96 3.59
C GLU A 122 -11.51 5.77 5.09
N GLN A 123 -10.59 6.50 5.72
CA GLN A 123 -10.45 6.54 7.17
C GLN A 123 -10.19 5.17 7.82
N THR A 124 -9.51 4.26 7.11
CA THR A 124 -9.13 2.93 7.62
C THR A 124 -7.68 2.92 8.10
N SER A 125 -7.26 1.85 8.79
CA SER A 125 -5.85 1.57 9.10
C SER A 125 -5.13 0.79 7.97
N GLY A 126 -5.66 0.84 6.74
CA GLY A 126 -5.06 0.25 5.53
C GLY A 126 -5.10 -1.27 5.44
N ILE A 127 -4.15 -1.85 4.71
CA ILE A 127 -4.05 -3.28 4.39
C ILE A 127 -2.83 -3.84 5.13
N TYR A 128 -3.02 -4.97 5.83
CA TYR A 128 -1.95 -5.67 6.51
C TYR A 128 -1.89 -7.13 6.08
N VAL A 129 -0.72 -7.55 5.61
CA VAL A 129 -0.43 -8.93 5.20
C VAL A 129 0.70 -9.45 6.08
N TYR A 130 0.40 -10.46 6.89
CA TYR A 130 1.36 -11.08 7.79
C TYR A 130 1.70 -12.49 7.31
N LYS A 131 2.97 -12.72 6.99
CA LYS A 131 3.49 -13.98 6.43
C LYS A 131 2.82 -14.38 5.11
N TRP A 132 3.41 -15.37 4.45
CA TRP A 132 2.94 -15.89 3.18
C TRP A 132 3.13 -17.40 3.10
N SER A 133 2.18 -18.09 2.49
CA SER A 133 2.23 -19.54 2.24
C SER A 133 2.10 -19.90 0.76
N GLY A 134 1.94 -18.91 -0.12
CA GLY A 134 1.91 -19.12 -1.57
C GLY A 134 3.29 -19.32 -2.17
N ASP A 135 3.34 -20.00 -3.30
CA ASP A 135 4.57 -20.37 -4.02
C ASP A 135 5.16 -19.25 -4.91
N GLY A 136 4.50 -18.08 -4.97
CA GLY A 136 4.94 -16.96 -5.83
C GLY A 136 4.62 -17.15 -7.32
N SER A 137 3.92 -18.21 -7.71
CA SER A 137 3.39 -18.35 -9.07
C SER A 137 2.42 -17.20 -9.39
N PRO A 138 2.11 -16.92 -10.68
CA PRO A 138 1.19 -15.85 -11.05
C PRO A 138 -0.20 -15.90 -10.39
N ARG A 139 -0.63 -17.09 -9.91
CA ARG A 139 -1.89 -17.28 -9.19
C ARG A 139 -1.74 -17.18 -7.66
N GLN A 140 -0.52 -17.26 -7.13
CA GLN A 140 -0.21 -17.29 -5.71
C GLN A 140 0.74 -16.15 -5.31
N THR A 141 0.33 -14.92 -5.62
CA THR A 141 1.09 -13.70 -5.35
C THR A 141 0.21 -12.62 -4.70
N LEU A 142 0.82 -11.49 -4.35
CA LEU A 142 0.15 -10.34 -3.75
C LEU A 142 0.07 -9.18 -4.75
N LYS A 143 -1.13 -8.66 -4.97
CA LYS A 143 -1.41 -7.51 -5.85
C LYS A 143 -2.24 -6.46 -5.11
N VAL A 144 -1.77 -5.21 -5.08
CA VAL A 144 -2.53 -4.05 -4.57
C VAL A 144 -2.55 -2.98 -5.65
N LEU A 145 -3.64 -2.89 -6.41
CA LEU A 145 -3.66 -2.22 -7.72
C LEU A 145 -4.77 -1.17 -7.86
N GLY A 146 -4.43 0.06 -8.24
CA GLY A 146 -5.44 1.03 -8.70
C GLY A 146 -6.44 1.45 -7.62
N ASN A 147 -6.09 1.38 -6.34
CA ASN A 147 -6.98 1.77 -5.25
C ASN A 147 -6.94 3.28 -5.01
N ARG A 148 -8.05 3.86 -4.57
CA ARG A 148 -8.10 5.24 -4.03
C ARG A 148 -8.18 5.16 -2.52
N VAL A 149 -7.32 5.90 -1.85
CA VAL A 149 -7.13 5.80 -0.40
C VAL A 149 -7.14 7.20 0.18
N ARG A 150 -7.91 7.39 1.25
CA ARG A 150 -8.07 8.66 1.95
C ARG A 150 -7.84 8.48 3.44
N ASN A 151 -6.94 9.30 3.98
CA ASN A 151 -6.70 9.47 5.42
C ASN A 151 -6.51 8.14 6.17
N ILE A 152 -5.37 7.48 5.97
CA ILE A 152 -5.04 6.30 6.78
C ILE A 152 -4.83 6.72 8.25
N ASP A 153 -5.53 6.07 9.18
CA ASP A 153 -5.75 6.66 10.50
C ASP A 153 -5.60 5.65 11.64
N GLY A 154 -4.44 5.71 12.32
CA GLY A 154 -4.11 4.90 13.48
C GLY A 154 -4.53 5.50 14.83
N ARG A 155 -5.22 6.65 14.86
CA ARG A 155 -5.57 7.33 16.11
C ARG A 155 -6.50 6.50 16.99
N TYR A 156 -6.30 6.62 18.30
CA TYR A 156 -7.28 6.17 19.30
C TYR A 156 -8.28 7.29 19.58
N ARG A 157 -9.48 6.91 20.03
CA ARG A 157 -10.53 7.90 20.36
C ARG A 157 -10.24 8.71 21.63
N ASP A 158 -9.41 8.17 22.51
CA ASP A 158 -8.97 8.74 23.80
C ASP A 158 -7.57 9.38 23.76
N GLY A 159 -7.00 9.53 22.55
CA GLY A 159 -5.68 10.12 22.34
C GLY A 159 -4.57 9.09 22.15
N GLY A 160 -3.49 9.51 21.48
CA GLY A 160 -2.45 8.60 20.99
C GLY A 160 -2.91 7.79 19.77
N GLY A 161 -2.24 6.68 19.51
CA GLY A 161 -2.59 5.79 18.40
C GLY A 161 -1.57 4.67 18.18
N LEU A 162 -1.77 3.93 17.09
CA LEU A 162 -0.88 2.88 16.61
C LEU A 162 -0.23 3.29 15.29
N THR A 163 0.99 2.82 15.05
CA THR A 163 1.61 2.93 13.73
C THR A 163 0.88 2.06 12.71
N VAL A 164 0.42 2.69 11.64
CA VAL A 164 -0.36 2.03 10.58
C VAL A 164 0.15 2.47 9.21
N SER A 165 -0.22 1.69 8.19
CA SER A 165 0.20 1.90 6.81
C SER A 165 -0.96 1.67 5.87
N PHE A 166 -0.97 2.36 4.72
CA PHE A 166 -1.88 1.97 3.62
C PHE A 166 -1.59 0.51 3.21
N VAL A 167 -0.33 0.16 2.99
CA VAL A 167 0.11 -1.24 2.82
C VAL A 167 1.23 -1.53 3.79
N GLY A 168 0.98 -2.45 4.72
CA GLY A 168 1.99 -3.03 5.60
C GLY A 168 2.19 -4.50 5.29
N LEU A 169 3.40 -4.86 4.86
CA LEU A 169 3.82 -6.26 4.77
C LEU A 169 4.69 -6.59 5.96
N ASN A 170 4.49 -7.77 6.54
CA ASN A 170 5.33 -8.26 7.62
C ASN A 170 5.65 -9.74 7.38
N GLN A 171 6.93 -10.06 7.16
CA GLN A 171 7.41 -11.42 6.92
C GLN A 171 6.82 -12.09 5.66
N VAL A 172 6.43 -11.32 4.65
CA VAL A 172 6.06 -11.83 3.32
C VAL A 172 7.35 -12.05 2.52
N ARG A 173 7.93 -13.24 2.59
CA ARG A 173 9.32 -13.50 2.14
C ARG A 173 9.40 -14.40 0.91
N GLY A 174 10.33 -14.09 0.01
CA GLY A 174 10.68 -14.92 -1.14
C GLY A 174 9.56 -15.06 -2.18
N VAL A 175 8.65 -14.08 -2.27
CA VAL A 175 7.44 -14.20 -3.09
C VAL A 175 7.64 -13.50 -4.43
N ALA A 176 7.63 -14.26 -5.51
CA ALA A 176 7.66 -13.69 -6.85
C ALA A 176 6.35 -12.97 -7.20
N GLY A 177 6.46 -11.94 -8.04
CA GLY A 177 5.32 -11.26 -8.64
C GLY A 177 4.58 -10.27 -7.74
N ILE A 178 5.06 -9.95 -6.53
CA ILE A 178 4.42 -8.92 -5.69
C ILE A 178 4.39 -7.58 -6.43
N GLU A 179 3.23 -6.93 -6.44
CA GLU A 179 3.04 -5.64 -7.10
C GLU A 179 2.10 -4.73 -6.32
N ILE A 180 2.58 -3.53 -5.99
CA ILE A 180 1.82 -2.44 -5.39
C ILE A 180 1.87 -1.28 -6.38
N ALA A 181 0.80 -1.08 -7.15
CA ALA A 181 0.88 -0.15 -8.27
C ALA A 181 -0.37 0.66 -8.55
N TRP A 182 -0.16 1.85 -9.10
CA TRP A 182 -1.22 2.75 -9.56
C TRP A 182 -2.22 3.17 -8.48
N ASN A 183 -1.85 3.07 -7.20
CA ASN A 183 -2.68 3.50 -6.09
C ASN A 183 -2.58 5.01 -5.89
N GLU A 184 -3.65 5.60 -5.40
CA GLU A 184 -3.79 7.03 -5.12
C GLU A 184 -4.05 7.21 -3.62
N VAL A 185 -3.02 7.56 -2.87
CA VAL A 185 -3.08 7.70 -1.43
C VAL A 185 -2.98 9.18 -1.07
N ILE A 186 -4.02 9.71 -0.46
CA ILE A 186 -4.05 11.11 -0.02
C ILE A 186 -4.48 11.16 1.44
N SER A 187 -3.57 11.62 2.29
CA SER A 187 -3.82 11.89 3.70
C SER A 187 -3.77 13.40 3.91
N ARG A 188 -4.76 13.97 4.57
CA ARG A 188 -4.77 15.40 4.92
C ARG A 188 -4.15 15.64 6.31
N PRO A 189 -3.51 16.80 6.53
CA PRO A 189 -3.06 17.22 7.85
C PRO A 189 -4.21 17.19 8.86
N ASP A 190 -3.94 16.74 10.09
CA ASP A 190 -4.91 16.67 11.20
C ASP A 190 -6.15 15.76 10.97
N GLU A 191 -6.31 15.17 9.79
CA GLU A 191 -7.37 14.21 9.48
C GLU A 191 -6.92 12.75 9.56
N SER A 192 -5.64 12.48 9.77
CA SER A 192 -5.04 11.15 9.68
C SER A 192 -3.87 10.98 10.66
N MET A 193 -3.44 9.74 10.85
CA MET A 193 -2.22 9.39 11.59
C MET A 193 -1.67 8.10 10.99
N VAL A 194 -1.08 8.24 9.81
CA VAL A 194 -0.32 7.19 9.15
C VAL A 194 1.12 7.29 9.64
N GLU A 195 1.78 6.14 9.85
CA GLU A 195 3.23 6.14 10.04
C GLU A 195 3.86 6.16 8.65
N ASP A 196 4.08 4.99 8.04
CA ASP A 196 4.51 4.88 6.65
C ASP A 196 3.32 4.55 5.77
N ASN A 197 3.16 5.19 4.60
CA ASN A 197 2.09 4.79 3.68
C ASN A 197 2.34 3.37 3.14
N ILE A 198 3.59 3.02 2.82
CA ILE A 198 4.00 1.69 2.39
C ILE A 198 5.16 1.22 3.26
N ASN A 199 4.97 0.13 4.01
CA ASN A 199 6.02 -0.48 4.84
C ASN A 199 6.23 -1.94 4.44
N LEU A 200 7.48 -2.29 4.10
CA LEU A 200 7.86 -3.63 3.67
C LEU A 200 8.64 -4.39 4.75
N TYR A 201 8.14 -4.44 5.98
CA TYR A 201 8.83 -5.03 7.14
C TYR A 201 9.23 -6.49 6.92
N ASN A 202 10.52 -6.80 6.99
CA ASN A 202 11.10 -8.14 6.83
C ASN A 202 10.52 -8.95 5.64
N SER A 203 10.18 -8.26 4.55
CA SER A 203 9.46 -8.82 3.41
C SER A 203 10.32 -8.79 2.15
N SER A 204 10.18 -9.79 1.27
CA SER A 204 11.07 -9.92 0.13
C SER A 204 10.43 -10.53 -1.11
N GLY A 205 10.90 -10.06 -2.26
CA GLY A 205 10.71 -10.71 -3.55
C GLY A 205 11.75 -11.80 -3.76
N THR A 206 12.04 -12.09 -5.03
CA THR A 206 13.17 -12.95 -5.43
C THR A 206 14.15 -12.15 -6.29
N PRO A 207 15.40 -12.61 -6.48
CA PRO A 207 16.35 -11.95 -7.38
C PRO A 207 15.80 -11.74 -8.80
N ALA A 208 15.01 -12.71 -9.30
CA ALA A 208 14.42 -12.68 -10.64
C ALA A 208 13.05 -11.96 -10.68
N SER A 209 12.45 -11.69 -9.51
CA SER A 209 11.15 -11.06 -9.39
C SER A 209 11.08 -10.25 -8.10
N PRO A 210 11.69 -9.05 -8.08
CA PRO A 210 11.64 -8.18 -6.91
C PRO A 210 10.20 -7.76 -6.60
N ILE A 211 9.94 -7.35 -5.36
CA ILE A 211 8.71 -6.62 -5.02
C ILE A 211 8.70 -5.33 -5.85
N ARG A 212 7.67 -5.17 -6.69
CA ARG A 212 7.52 -3.97 -7.52
C ARG A 212 6.56 -2.98 -6.86
N VAL A 213 7.04 -1.78 -6.56
CA VAL A 213 6.20 -0.66 -6.07
C VAL A 213 6.28 0.45 -7.09
N HIS A 214 5.24 0.66 -7.90
CA HIS A 214 5.36 1.62 -9.01
C HIS A 214 4.09 2.36 -9.38
N ASP A 215 4.25 3.51 -10.02
CA ASP A 215 3.16 4.34 -10.54
C ASP A 215 2.15 4.81 -9.48
N ASN A 216 2.47 4.71 -8.19
CA ASN A 216 1.61 5.19 -7.11
C ASN A 216 1.75 6.71 -6.96
N TYR A 217 0.65 7.37 -6.59
CA TYR A 217 0.69 8.72 -6.03
C TYR A 217 0.41 8.62 -4.54
N VAL A 218 1.32 9.17 -3.74
CA VAL A 218 1.19 9.23 -2.30
C VAL A 218 1.40 10.66 -1.87
N GLN A 219 0.37 11.26 -1.29
CA GLN A 219 0.43 12.57 -0.69
C GLN A 219 0.12 12.50 0.79
N GLY A 220 1.02 13.07 1.59
CA GLY A 220 0.88 13.13 3.03
C GLY A 220 1.44 11.89 3.73
N ALA A 221 2.17 12.19 4.79
CA ALA A 221 2.58 11.30 5.87
C ALA A 221 2.77 12.24 7.05
N TYR A 222 1.66 12.81 7.54
CA TYR A 222 1.71 13.90 8.51
C TYR A 222 1.69 13.34 9.93
N PRO A 223 2.44 13.93 10.88
CA PRO A 223 2.18 13.64 12.28
C PRO A 223 0.77 14.08 12.66
N TYR A 224 0.32 13.58 13.81
CA TYR A 224 -0.88 14.08 14.47
C TYR A 224 -0.52 14.63 15.86
N PRO A 225 -0.74 15.93 16.14
CA PRO A 225 -1.14 16.98 15.19
C PRO A 225 -0.06 17.26 14.13
N ALA A 226 -0.45 17.82 12.98
CA ALA A 226 0.43 18.08 11.83
C ALA A 226 1.58 19.05 12.13
N ALA A 227 1.42 19.87 13.17
CA ALA A 227 2.43 20.79 13.66
C ALA A 227 3.45 20.14 14.63
N SER A 228 3.33 18.84 14.94
CA SER A 228 4.30 18.13 15.79
C SER A 228 5.70 18.23 15.18
N THR A 229 6.69 18.46 16.02
CA THR A 229 8.12 18.52 15.64
C THR A 229 8.81 17.16 15.64
N LYS A 230 8.10 16.11 16.06
CA LYS A 230 8.60 14.72 16.07
C LYS A 230 7.69 13.83 15.25
N PHE A 231 8.28 13.08 14.32
CA PHE A 231 7.59 12.14 13.47
C PHE A 231 8.59 11.25 12.73
N SER A 232 8.29 9.96 12.57
CA SER A 232 9.13 9.00 11.86
C SER A 232 8.53 8.49 10.55
N GLY A 233 7.25 8.76 10.30
CA GLY A 233 6.53 8.21 9.16
C GLY A 233 6.94 8.74 7.80
N THR A 234 6.84 7.88 6.78
CA THR A 234 7.32 8.13 5.42
C THR A 234 6.29 7.87 4.33
N GLY A 235 6.62 8.25 3.09
CA GLY A 235 5.90 7.76 1.92
C GLY A 235 6.07 6.25 1.76
N MET A 236 7.31 5.76 1.80
CA MET A 236 7.64 4.33 1.73
C MET A 236 8.92 4.00 2.51
N THR A 237 8.92 2.87 3.22
CA THR A 237 10.11 2.34 3.90
C THR A 237 10.35 0.86 3.62
N THR A 238 11.62 0.47 3.55
CA THR A 238 12.05 -0.89 3.86
C THR A 238 12.56 -0.95 5.28
N ASP A 239 11.90 -1.77 6.09
CA ASP A 239 12.14 -1.83 7.53
C ASP A 239 12.32 -3.29 7.97
N GLY A 240 12.77 -3.54 9.20
CA GLY A 240 12.88 -4.90 9.71
C GLY A 240 14.12 -5.23 10.53
N ASP A 241 13.92 -6.10 11.50
CA ASP A 241 14.96 -6.60 12.41
C ASP A 241 15.58 -7.95 11.97
N GLY A 242 15.31 -8.43 10.76
CA GLY A 242 15.82 -9.71 10.24
C GLY A 242 17.35 -9.83 10.37
N SER A 243 17.82 -10.99 10.82
CA SER A 243 19.23 -11.22 11.17
C SER A 243 20.06 -11.88 10.07
N SER A 244 19.44 -12.21 8.94
CA SER A 244 20.09 -12.85 7.79
C SER A 244 19.52 -12.32 6.47
N ALA A 245 20.26 -12.51 5.37
CA ALA A 245 19.79 -12.19 4.02
C ALA A 245 18.45 -12.88 3.64
N LEU A 246 18.09 -13.98 4.29
CA LEU A 246 16.84 -14.69 4.04
C LEU A 246 15.64 -14.13 4.82
N THR A 247 15.91 -13.39 5.91
CA THR A 247 14.88 -12.98 6.88
C THR A 247 14.65 -11.47 6.93
N THR A 248 15.61 -10.68 6.44
CA THR A 248 15.47 -9.24 6.27
C THR A 248 14.69 -8.90 4.99
N THR A 249 14.37 -7.62 4.83
CA THR A 249 13.72 -7.09 3.63
C THR A 249 14.64 -7.21 2.43
N ALA A 250 14.16 -7.69 1.29
CA ALA A 250 15.06 -7.96 0.17
C ALA A 250 14.39 -7.95 -1.20
N TYR A 251 15.19 -7.64 -2.23
CA TYR A 251 14.75 -7.65 -3.63
C TYR A 251 13.50 -6.78 -3.81
N VAL A 252 13.69 -5.48 -3.64
CA VAL A 252 12.64 -4.47 -3.79
C VAL A 252 13.06 -3.51 -4.88
N GLU A 253 12.15 -3.22 -5.80
CA GLU A 253 12.33 -2.24 -6.85
C GLU A 253 11.14 -1.29 -6.86
N ALA A 254 11.39 -0.02 -6.54
CA ALA A 254 10.34 1.00 -6.48
C ALA A 254 10.62 2.11 -7.48
N TYR A 255 9.69 2.32 -8.41
CA TYR A 255 9.90 3.23 -9.53
C TYR A 255 8.68 3.96 -10.04
N GLN A 256 8.91 5.12 -10.65
CA GLN A 256 7.85 5.91 -11.27
C GLN A 256 6.69 6.27 -10.30
N ASN A 257 6.94 6.24 -8.99
CA ASN A 257 6.01 6.74 -7.99
C ASN A 257 6.15 8.26 -7.83
N GLN A 258 5.14 8.87 -7.25
CA GLN A 258 5.13 10.28 -6.88
C GLN A 258 4.80 10.38 -5.39
N PHE A 259 5.79 10.79 -4.59
CA PHE A 259 5.65 10.99 -3.16
C PHE A 259 5.70 12.49 -2.88
N VAL A 260 4.59 13.04 -2.38
CA VAL A 260 4.34 14.48 -2.32
C VAL A 260 3.99 14.91 -0.90
N SER A 261 4.55 16.01 -0.43
CA SER A 261 4.23 16.59 0.88
C SER A 261 4.34 15.57 2.04
N THR A 262 5.34 14.70 1.96
CA THR A 262 5.68 13.76 3.04
C THR A 262 6.51 14.48 4.11
N CYS A 263 6.45 13.99 5.36
CA CYS A 263 7.23 14.55 6.46
C CYS A 263 8.64 13.94 6.53
N ASN A 264 8.87 12.91 7.35
CA ASN A 264 10.22 12.43 7.66
C ASN A 264 11.02 12.15 6.38
N ALA A 265 10.50 11.26 5.53
CA ALA A 265 11.06 11.04 4.21
C ALA A 265 10.00 10.72 3.16
N ALA A 266 10.33 10.96 1.90
CA ALA A 266 9.52 10.45 0.79
C ALA A 266 9.72 8.93 0.69
N MET A 267 10.96 8.47 0.66
CA MET A 267 11.30 7.05 0.64
C MET A 267 12.58 6.77 1.44
N ASN A 268 12.63 5.75 2.27
CA ASN A 268 13.86 5.37 2.97
C ASN A 268 14.14 3.86 2.95
N ILE A 269 15.41 3.53 3.20
CA ILE A 269 15.93 2.19 3.36
C ILE A 269 16.53 2.12 4.76
N ALA A 270 15.76 1.58 5.71
CA ALA A 270 16.17 1.41 7.10
C ALA A 270 16.76 0.01 7.37
N ALA A 271 16.34 -0.97 6.56
CA ALA A 271 16.82 -2.35 6.62
C ALA A 271 16.75 -3.03 5.25
N GLY A 272 17.48 -4.15 5.14
CA GLY A 272 17.38 -5.07 4.02
C GLY A 272 18.57 -5.08 3.09
N HIS A 273 18.42 -5.69 1.91
CA HIS A 273 19.44 -5.67 0.87
C HIS A 273 18.84 -5.78 -0.54
N HIS A 274 19.60 -5.42 -1.58
CA HIS A 274 19.12 -5.44 -2.98
C HIS A 274 17.83 -4.63 -3.14
N ILE A 275 17.89 -3.37 -2.74
CA ILE A 275 16.76 -2.44 -2.79
C ILE A 275 17.13 -1.30 -3.72
N ARG A 276 16.26 -1.02 -4.70
CA ARG A 276 16.48 0.05 -5.67
C ARG A 276 15.28 0.99 -5.73
N TYR A 277 15.53 2.28 -5.53
CA TYR A 277 14.55 3.35 -5.74
C TYR A 277 14.95 4.20 -6.95
N HIS A 278 14.18 4.16 -8.04
CA HIS A 278 14.56 4.89 -9.25
C HIS A 278 13.41 5.49 -10.04
N HIS A 279 13.64 6.57 -10.78
CA HIS A 279 12.61 7.22 -11.62
C HIS A 279 11.38 7.67 -10.85
N ASN A 280 11.46 7.84 -9.53
CA ASN A 280 10.40 8.40 -8.71
C ASN A 280 10.48 9.93 -8.72
N ARG A 281 9.37 10.60 -8.39
CA ARG A 281 9.32 12.04 -8.14
C ARG A 281 9.02 12.28 -6.65
N LEU A 282 9.91 12.98 -5.96
CA LEU A 282 9.89 13.11 -4.50
C LEU A 282 9.86 14.59 -4.13
N VAL A 283 8.68 15.17 -3.87
CA VAL A 283 8.51 16.63 -3.81
C VAL A 283 7.82 17.07 -2.51
N THR A 284 8.49 17.88 -1.69
CA THR A 284 7.90 18.54 -0.52
C THR A 284 8.36 19.99 -0.45
N SER A 285 7.44 20.88 -0.11
CA SER A 285 7.68 22.32 0.09
C SER A 285 7.98 22.67 1.54
N SER A 286 7.92 21.70 2.46
CA SER A 286 7.94 21.93 3.92
C SER A 286 6.87 22.94 4.37
N ARG A 287 5.71 22.91 3.73
CA ARG A 287 4.54 23.71 4.06
C ARG A 287 3.30 22.83 4.14
N LEU A 288 2.42 23.17 5.07
CA LEU A 288 1.05 22.68 5.09
C LEU A 288 0.26 23.36 3.94
N PRO A 289 -0.91 22.80 3.53
CA PRO A 289 -1.72 23.38 2.47
C PRO A 289 -2.16 24.83 2.71
N ASP A 290 -2.21 25.26 3.98
CA ASP A 290 -2.53 26.64 4.39
C ASP A 290 -1.31 27.57 4.42
N GLY A 291 -0.12 27.08 4.04
CA GLY A 291 1.13 27.84 4.01
C GLY A 291 1.88 27.89 5.34
N ARG A 292 1.38 27.29 6.43
CA ARG A 292 2.17 27.15 7.66
C ARG A 292 3.38 26.22 7.45
N PRO A 293 4.46 26.36 8.24
CA PRO A 293 5.58 25.42 8.19
C PRO A 293 5.18 23.97 8.50
N LEU A 294 5.73 23.03 7.75
CA LEU A 294 5.71 21.61 8.08
C LEU A 294 7.05 21.24 8.75
N PRO A 295 7.11 21.05 10.08
CA PRO A 295 8.38 21.06 10.82
C PRO A 295 9.14 19.72 10.79
N THR A 296 8.52 18.64 10.33
CA THR A 296 9.05 17.27 10.43
C THR A 296 9.68 16.73 9.16
N THR A 297 10.11 17.61 8.24
CA THR A 297 10.83 17.19 7.03
C THR A 297 12.28 16.83 7.36
N TYR A 298 12.70 15.59 7.07
CA TYR A 298 14.11 15.16 7.17
C TYR A 298 14.78 15.12 5.80
N ALA A 299 14.54 14.13 4.94
CA ALA A 299 15.17 14.05 3.62
C ALA A 299 14.27 13.38 2.58
N ALA A 300 14.40 13.67 1.28
CA ALA A 300 13.61 12.95 0.28
C ALA A 300 13.91 11.46 0.31
N THR A 301 15.21 11.12 0.29
CA THR A 301 15.65 9.75 0.49
C THR A 301 16.71 9.60 1.56
N ALA A 302 16.68 8.47 2.27
CA ALA A 302 17.68 8.13 3.26
C ALA A 302 18.01 6.64 3.19
N VAL A 303 19.30 6.30 3.22
CA VAL A 303 19.79 4.92 3.34
C VAL A 303 20.64 4.80 4.60
N PHE A 304 20.09 4.14 5.61
CA PHE A 304 20.71 4.04 6.92
C PHE A 304 20.44 2.67 7.53
N ASN A 305 21.47 2.06 8.10
CA ASN A 305 21.37 0.75 8.74
C ASN A 305 20.77 0.90 10.15
N ALA A 306 19.45 1.13 10.22
CA ALA A 306 18.74 1.47 11.45
C ALA A 306 18.90 0.42 12.57
N TYR A 307 19.18 -0.83 12.19
CA TYR A 307 19.27 -1.97 13.10
C TYR A 307 20.70 -2.49 13.30
N ASN A 308 21.72 -1.74 12.88
CA ASN A 308 23.14 -2.10 13.03
C ASN A 308 23.46 -3.52 12.54
N LYS A 309 22.88 -3.92 11.42
CA LYS A 309 23.09 -5.24 10.84
C LYS A 309 24.48 -5.35 10.19
N PRO A 310 25.10 -6.53 10.16
CA PRO A 310 26.37 -6.70 9.46
C PRO A 310 26.19 -6.50 7.94
N ALA A 311 27.29 -6.24 7.23
CA ALA A 311 27.30 -6.06 5.77
C ALA A 311 26.80 -7.28 4.98
N THR A 312 26.68 -8.45 5.62
CA THR A 312 26.05 -9.65 5.04
C THR A 312 24.51 -9.61 5.06
N VAL A 313 23.92 -8.60 5.69
CA VAL A 313 22.47 -8.42 5.85
C VAL A 313 22.02 -7.07 5.30
N PHE A 314 22.82 -6.01 5.47
CA PHE A 314 22.54 -4.67 4.95
C PHE A 314 23.53 -4.27 3.84
N PHE A 315 23.13 -4.41 2.58
CA PHE A 315 24.01 -4.18 1.42
C PHE A 315 23.24 -4.04 0.08
N ALA A 316 23.96 -3.66 -0.98
CA ALA A 316 23.45 -3.59 -2.36
C ALA A 316 22.20 -2.68 -2.52
N HIS A 317 22.26 -1.48 -1.97
CA HIS A 317 21.23 -0.45 -2.14
C HIS A 317 21.59 0.50 -3.28
N ARG A 318 20.57 0.97 -4.00
CA ARG A 318 20.71 1.96 -5.06
C ARG A 318 19.56 2.96 -5.01
N VAL A 319 19.86 4.25 -5.12
CA VAL A 319 18.86 5.30 -5.30
C VAL A 319 19.33 6.20 -6.43
N ASP A 320 18.67 6.10 -7.58
CA ASP A 320 19.18 6.66 -8.84
C ASP A 320 18.08 7.12 -9.78
N HIS A 321 18.35 8.08 -10.67
CA HIS A 321 17.40 8.56 -11.69
C HIS A 321 16.06 9.09 -11.13
N ASN A 322 15.99 9.49 -9.85
CA ASN A 322 14.80 10.13 -9.29
C ASN A 322 14.82 11.63 -9.59
N VAL A 323 13.64 12.25 -9.66
CA VAL A 323 13.47 13.71 -9.69
C VAL A 323 13.12 14.19 -8.29
N ILE A 324 13.99 14.99 -7.69
CA ILE A 324 13.94 15.27 -6.26
C ILE A 324 13.72 16.76 -5.98
N GLY A 325 12.78 16.97 -5.06
CA GLY A 325 12.13 18.19 -4.72
C GLY A 325 11.96 18.35 -3.21
N TYR A 326 12.94 18.06 -2.35
CA TYR A 326 12.75 18.08 -0.88
C TYR A 326 13.23 19.35 -0.14
N ALA A 327 12.31 20.28 0.14
CA ALA A 327 12.58 21.42 1.00
C ALA A 327 12.94 20.97 2.43
N LYS A 328 13.88 21.69 3.04
CA LYS A 328 14.21 21.64 4.46
C LYS A 328 14.96 22.92 4.87
N PRO A 329 14.28 23.90 5.50
CA PRO A 329 14.91 25.13 5.93
C PRO A 329 16.17 24.89 6.79
N GLY A 330 17.23 25.66 6.51
CA GLY A 330 18.50 25.57 7.23
C GLY A 330 19.37 24.36 6.88
N TYR A 331 19.05 23.63 5.80
CA TYR A 331 19.86 22.54 5.27
C TYR A 331 20.40 22.86 3.88
N ARG A 332 21.40 22.11 3.39
CA ARG A 332 22.05 22.39 2.10
C ARG A 332 22.51 21.14 1.37
N ILE A 333 21.57 20.31 0.95
CA ILE A 333 21.83 19.15 0.08
C ILE A 333 20.74 19.05 -1.00
N PRO A 334 21.01 19.34 -2.28
CA PRO A 334 22.25 19.95 -2.82
C PRO A 334 22.25 21.48 -2.77
N LEU A 335 21.06 22.13 -2.77
CA LEU A 335 20.89 23.58 -2.79
C LEU A 335 20.51 24.14 -1.41
N PRO A 336 20.58 25.46 -1.15
CA PRO A 336 20.07 26.03 0.10
C PRO A 336 18.62 25.67 0.39
N ASP A 337 18.29 25.42 1.66
CA ASP A 337 16.97 25.01 2.15
C ASP A 337 16.47 23.69 1.54
N ARG A 338 17.39 22.75 1.27
CA ARG A 338 17.13 21.43 0.70
C ARG A 338 17.78 20.31 1.47
N HIS A 339 17.12 19.15 1.49
CA HIS A 339 17.71 17.88 1.93
C HIS A 339 17.21 16.73 1.05
N ASP A 340 17.73 16.65 -0.15
CA ASP A 340 17.25 15.71 -1.16
C ASP A 340 17.72 14.28 -0.89
N LEU A 341 18.96 14.12 -0.43
CA LEU A 341 19.59 12.82 -0.23
C LEU A 341 20.34 12.78 1.12
N SER A 342 20.03 11.77 1.94
CA SER A 342 20.82 11.37 3.11
C SER A 342 21.51 10.04 2.80
N HIS A 343 22.79 10.12 2.40
CA HIS A 343 23.47 9.04 1.65
C HIS A 343 24.46 8.22 2.49
N GLU A 344 24.37 8.22 3.83
CA GLU A 344 25.38 7.60 4.71
C GLU A 344 25.73 6.14 4.33
N ASN A 345 24.80 5.38 3.74
CA ASN A 345 25.03 3.99 3.32
C ASN A 345 24.64 3.68 1.86
N CYS A 346 24.74 4.65 0.96
CA CYS A 346 24.38 4.44 -0.44
C CYS A 346 25.48 4.87 -1.41
N GLN A 347 26.30 3.90 -1.82
CA GLN A 347 27.30 4.07 -2.86
C GLN A 347 27.08 3.03 -3.97
N PRO A 348 26.64 3.42 -5.18
CA PRO A 348 26.32 4.79 -5.64
C PRO A 348 24.82 5.17 -5.47
N CYS A 349 24.57 6.29 -4.80
CA CYS A 349 23.34 7.09 -4.92
C CYS A 349 23.60 8.24 -5.92
N THR A 350 23.49 7.97 -7.22
CA THR A 350 23.89 8.89 -8.30
C THR A 350 22.75 9.15 -9.28
N ASP A 351 22.98 10.05 -10.24
CA ASP A 351 22.09 10.27 -11.39
C ASP A 351 20.68 10.72 -11.04
N ASN A 352 20.47 11.27 -9.84
CA ASN A 352 19.22 11.91 -9.46
C ASN A 352 19.19 13.35 -10.01
N GLU A 353 18.06 13.75 -10.56
CA GLU A 353 17.79 15.11 -11.01
C GLU A 353 17.21 15.92 -9.85
N HIS A 354 17.74 17.12 -9.61
CA HIS A 354 17.28 18.00 -8.54
C HIS A 354 16.47 19.16 -9.13
N LEU A 355 15.22 19.28 -8.72
CA LEU A 355 14.34 20.39 -9.12
C LEU A 355 14.93 21.74 -8.66
N PRO A 356 14.72 22.83 -9.43
CA PRO A 356 15.20 24.15 -9.06
C PRO A 356 14.52 24.68 -7.79
N ASN A 357 15.23 25.52 -7.06
CA ASN A 357 14.68 26.28 -5.95
C ASN A 357 13.87 27.51 -6.42
N PRO A 358 12.93 28.02 -5.59
CA PRO A 358 12.41 27.40 -4.38
C PRO A 358 11.36 26.33 -4.71
N ILE A 359 11.12 25.44 -3.76
CA ILE A 359 10.07 24.43 -3.89
C ILE A 359 8.87 24.84 -3.08
N THR A 360 7.72 24.86 -3.75
CA THR A 360 6.52 25.54 -3.29
C THR A 360 5.34 24.59 -3.28
N LEU A 361 4.22 25.03 -2.70
CA LEU A 361 2.95 24.31 -2.80
C LEU A 361 2.52 24.13 -4.27
N ASP A 362 2.97 24.99 -5.18
CA ASP A 362 2.68 24.86 -6.61
C ASP A 362 3.47 23.70 -7.21
N SER A 363 4.73 23.51 -6.80
CA SER A 363 5.52 22.32 -7.17
C SER A 363 4.82 21.03 -6.73
N GLU A 364 4.28 20.98 -5.51
CA GLU A 364 3.49 19.84 -5.03
C GLU A 364 2.22 19.61 -5.86
N ARG A 365 1.46 20.67 -6.17
CA ARG A 365 0.24 20.57 -7.00
C ARG A 365 0.55 20.10 -8.42
N GLN A 366 1.69 20.48 -9.00
CA GLN A 366 2.10 20.03 -10.32
C GLN A 366 2.32 18.52 -10.38
N GLU A 367 2.86 17.92 -9.31
CA GLU A 367 3.03 16.48 -9.24
C GLU A 367 1.69 15.75 -9.37
N TRP A 368 0.65 16.22 -8.68
CA TRP A 368 -0.68 15.66 -8.83
C TRP A 368 -1.18 15.68 -10.28
N LEU A 369 -1.01 16.81 -10.97
CA LEU A 369 -1.42 16.96 -12.36
C LEU A 369 -0.64 16.02 -13.29
N LEU A 370 0.68 15.89 -13.08
CA LEU A 370 1.53 14.96 -13.85
C LEU A 370 1.06 13.51 -13.65
N TRP A 371 0.71 13.14 -12.42
CA TRP A 371 0.22 11.80 -12.13
C TRP A 371 -1.14 11.54 -12.79
N GLN A 372 -2.05 12.49 -12.73
CA GLN A 372 -3.35 12.40 -13.40
C GLN A 372 -3.19 12.24 -14.92
N GLN A 373 -2.26 12.99 -15.54
CA GLN A 373 -1.94 12.83 -16.97
C GLN A 373 -1.37 11.44 -17.29
N LYS A 374 -0.52 10.91 -16.40
CA LYS A 374 0.03 9.56 -16.51
C LYS A 374 -1.07 8.49 -16.44
N GLN A 375 -2.01 8.63 -15.51
CA GLN A 375 -3.18 7.76 -15.40
C GLN A 375 -4.08 7.84 -16.63
N ALA A 376 -4.36 9.05 -17.14
CA ALA A 376 -5.17 9.23 -18.34
C ALA A 376 -4.56 8.52 -19.57
N ARG A 377 -3.24 8.64 -19.77
CA ARG A 377 -2.52 7.93 -20.83
C ARG A 377 -2.60 6.41 -20.69
N ARG A 378 -2.52 5.89 -19.47
CA ARG A 378 -2.72 4.46 -19.21
C ARG A 378 -4.11 3.99 -19.64
N VAL A 379 -5.18 4.73 -19.27
CA VAL A 379 -6.56 4.38 -19.62
C VAL A 379 -6.77 4.42 -21.14
N GLN A 380 -6.10 5.30 -21.87
CA GLN A 380 -6.16 5.39 -23.34
C GLN A 380 -5.42 4.25 -24.07
N VAL A 381 -4.39 3.67 -23.47
CA VAL A 381 -3.66 2.51 -24.02
C VAL A 381 -4.30 1.19 -23.60
N ALA A 382 -4.98 1.14 -22.44
CA ALA A 382 -5.68 -0.03 -21.92
C ALA A 382 -7.12 -0.35 -22.44
N PRO A 383 -7.81 0.39 -23.34
CA PRO A 383 -9.19 0.06 -23.71
C PRO A 383 -9.32 -1.13 -24.70
N LEU A 384 -8.30 -1.97 -24.86
CA LEU A 384 -8.32 -3.11 -25.81
C LEU A 384 -8.17 -4.50 -25.17
N VAL A 385 -8.37 -4.64 -23.85
CA VAL A 385 -8.49 -5.97 -23.21
C VAL A 385 -9.70 -6.00 -22.29
N ALA A 386 -10.88 -5.83 -22.89
CA ALA A 386 -12.12 -6.32 -22.30
C ALA A 386 -12.36 -7.74 -22.81
N ASP A 387 -12.70 -8.63 -21.90
CA ASP A 387 -13.33 -9.94 -22.11
C ASP A 387 -12.49 -11.06 -22.76
N ALA A 388 -11.74 -11.78 -21.92
CA ALA A 388 -11.51 -13.22 -22.12
C ALA A 388 -11.07 -13.88 -20.79
N TYR A 389 -12.00 -14.06 -19.84
CA TYR A 389 -12.01 -15.16 -18.85
C TYR A 389 -13.43 -15.42 -18.36
#